data_AF-A0A923WG13-F1
#
_entry.id   AF-A0A923WG13-F1
#
_cell.length_a   1.000
_cell.length_b   1.000
_cell.length_c   1.000
_cell.angle_alpha   90.00
_cell.angle_beta   90.00
_cell.angle_gamma   90.00
#
_symmetry.space_group_name_H-M   'P 1'
#
loop_
_entity.id
_entity.type
_entity.pdbx_description
1 polymer ?
#
loop_
_entity_poly.entity_id
_entity_poly.type
_entity_poly.pdbx_seq_one_letter_code
_entity_poly.pdbx_strand_id
1 'polypeptide(L)'
;MTPARLMVAARTLFLGFFCAFLTLSAHAQGDGIPTDDATISAGDAIFKGNCAQCHAINDVVVGPALKDVHKRQKLSWLIPWIKNSAKMVASGDAHAVEIFNQYAKQQMPSFALSDAEITSVIAYVKKESAAPTVAAVAPTGGGDGGGGAPAGGEEGAGKYLDILLIALVVVLIVLVVTLLIIANILTSTLKTRSDITDDDLEQINQETNWEKIYKSRIVRGLVTLIFIVVIIDVSLDEALGIGIQQGYQPTQPIAFSHKLHAGEHQINCTYCHTSVYKGKSANIPSANICMNCHSQIKTESPQIQKIYKAIEQNKPIEWVRVHNLPDLAYFNHSQHTVAGGLK
;
A
#
# COMPACT_ATOMS: atom_id res chain seq x y z
N MET A 1 49.95 18.45 72.36
CA MET A 1 49.19 19.12 71.29
C MET A 1 47.80 18.47 71.22
N THR A 2 46.97 18.72 72.23
CA THR A 2 45.77 19.60 72.23
C THR A 2 44.64 19.17 71.27
N PRO A 3 43.39 19.04 71.75
CA PRO A 3 42.23 18.51 71.01
C PRO A 3 41.72 19.43 69.88
N ALA A 4 42.42 20.52 69.57
CA ALA A 4 42.03 21.50 68.56
C ALA A 4 42.37 21.10 67.11
N ARG A 5 43.15 20.02 66.88
CA ARG A 5 43.59 19.63 65.52
C ARG A 5 42.70 18.59 64.83
N LEU A 6 41.78 17.95 65.54
CA LEU A 6 40.90 16.92 64.95
C LEU A 6 39.65 17.51 64.26
N MET A 7 39.23 18.72 64.63
CA MET A 7 38.06 19.38 64.02
C MET A 7 38.36 20.12 62.70
N VAL A 8 39.62 20.43 62.39
CA VAL A 8 39.98 21.16 61.17
C VAL A 8 40.18 20.22 59.97
N ALA A 9 40.65 18.99 60.20
CA ALA A 9 40.84 17.98 59.14
C ALA A 9 39.51 17.37 58.64
N ALA A 10 38.49 17.29 59.49
CA ALA A 10 37.17 16.76 59.10
C ALA A 10 36.35 17.75 58.25
N ARG A 11 36.58 19.06 58.40
CA ARG A 11 35.88 20.12 57.64
C ARG A 11 36.46 20.35 56.25
N THR A 12 37.76 20.09 56.07
CA THR A 12 38.45 20.25 54.77
C THR A 12 38.26 19.05 53.84
N LEU A 13 38.01 17.85 54.36
CA LEU A 13 37.68 16.67 53.54
C LEU A 13 36.23 16.65 53.03
N PHE A 14 35.28 17.24 53.77
CA PHE A 14 33.88 17.34 53.31
C PHE A 14 33.65 18.47 52.29
N LEU A 15 34.44 19.55 52.34
CA LEU A 15 34.34 20.65 51.36
C LEU A 15 35.07 20.35 50.04
N GLY A 16 36.09 19.48 50.06
CA GLY A 16 36.79 19.01 48.87
C GLY A 16 36.00 17.98 48.05
N PHE A 17 35.19 17.14 48.69
CA PHE A 17 34.36 16.15 48.00
C PHE A 17 33.11 16.77 47.36
N PHE A 18 32.60 17.88 47.92
CA PHE A 18 31.44 18.60 47.37
C PHE A 18 31.80 19.50 46.17
N CYS A 19 33.05 19.99 46.08
CA CYS A 19 33.53 20.75 44.91
C CYS A 19 34.06 19.86 43.76
N ALA A 20 34.47 18.61 44.05
CA ALA A 20 34.86 17.64 43.02
C ALA A 20 33.64 16.97 42.34
N PHE A 21 32.47 16.97 43.00
CA PHE A 21 31.20 16.52 42.39
C PHE A 21 30.43 17.64 41.66
N LEU A 22 30.76 18.91 41.89
CA LEU A 22 30.13 20.05 41.21
C LEU A 22 30.82 20.50 39.91
N THR A 23 31.96 19.91 39.55
CA THR A 23 32.71 20.26 38.33
C THR A 23 32.70 19.19 37.24
N LEU A 24 32.01 18.06 37.46
CA LEU A 24 31.84 17.00 36.43
C LEU A 24 30.42 16.95 35.82
N SER A 25 29.56 17.92 36.14
CA SER A 25 28.22 18.05 35.52
C SER A 25 28.12 19.17 34.47
N ALA A 26 29.25 19.75 34.06
CA ALA A 26 29.32 20.60 32.88
C ALA A 26 30.00 19.81 31.76
N HIS A 27 29.34 19.71 30.60
CA HIS A 27 29.70 18.95 29.38
C HIS A 27 28.98 17.62 29.14
N ALA A 28 27.70 17.56 29.49
CA ALA A 28 26.72 16.93 28.61
C ALA A 28 25.60 17.93 28.32
N GLN A 29 25.91 19.00 27.56
CA GLN A 29 24.89 19.56 26.70
C GLN A 29 24.57 18.46 25.69
N GLY A 30 23.62 17.60 26.02
CA GLY A 30 22.92 16.83 25.02
C GLY A 30 22.49 17.81 23.93
N ASP A 31 22.53 17.36 22.68
CA ASP A 31 22.25 18.13 21.47
C ASP A 31 20.82 18.70 21.39
N GLY A 32 20.07 18.69 22.50
CA GLY A 32 18.68 19.10 22.60
C GLY A 32 17.72 18.12 21.93
N ILE A 33 18.23 16.98 21.43
CA ILE A 33 17.47 15.99 20.68
C ILE A 33 17.07 14.84 21.61
N PRO A 34 15.78 14.62 21.87
CA PRO A 34 15.29 13.51 22.68
C PRO A 34 15.72 12.16 22.10
N THR A 35 15.98 11.20 22.97
CA THR A 35 16.39 9.84 22.60
C THR A 35 15.40 8.77 23.05
N ASP A 36 14.23 9.17 23.57
CA ASP A 36 13.18 8.25 23.98
C ASP A 36 12.41 7.72 22.76
N ASP A 37 12.06 6.42 22.81
CA ASP A 37 11.42 5.72 21.69
C ASP A 37 10.04 6.28 21.33
N ALA A 38 9.31 6.84 22.29
CA ALA A 38 8.00 7.44 22.06
C ALA A 38 8.11 8.70 21.18
N THR A 39 9.07 9.58 21.48
CA THR A 39 9.34 10.78 20.68
C THR A 39 9.86 10.43 19.29
N ILE A 40 10.73 9.43 19.18
CA ILE A 40 11.24 8.93 17.90
C ILE A 40 10.10 8.37 17.03
N SER A 41 9.17 7.60 17.61
CA SER A 41 8.02 7.04 16.89
C SER A 41 7.07 8.14 16.40
N ALA A 42 6.82 9.16 17.22
CA ALA A 42 6.07 10.35 16.80
C ALA A 42 6.77 11.09 15.64
N GLY A 43 8.11 11.18 15.69
CA GLY A 43 8.94 11.74 14.62
C GLY A 43 8.85 10.95 13.31
N ASP A 44 8.85 9.61 13.36
CA ASP A 44 8.70 8.74 12.19
C ASP A 44 7.37 8.98 11.47
N ALA A 45 6.26 9.06 12.23
CA ALA A 45 4.94 9.33 11.67
C ALA A 45 4.89 10.69 10.94
N ILE A 46 5.49 11.73 11.54
CA ILE A 46 5.55 13.07 10.93
C ILE A 46 6.46 13.04 9.69
N PHE A 47 7.60 12.35 9.76
CA PHE A 47 8.56 12.23 8.65
C PHE A 47 7.93 11.55 7.43
N LYS A 48 7.26 10.41 7.62
CA LYS A 48 6.57 9.68 6.56
C LYS A 48 5.43 10.50 5.94
N GLY A 49 4.69 11.25 6.75
CA GLY A 49 3.57 12.08 6.29
C GLY A 49 3.99 13.35 5.53
N ASN A 50 5.12 13.97 5.89
CA ASN A 50 5.43 15.34 5.47
C ASN A 50 6.82 15.53 4.81
N CYS A 51 7.77 14.62 5.03
CA CYS A 51 9.18 14.83 4.65
C CYS A 51 9.71 13.79 3.66
N ALA A 52 9.25 12.53 3.76
CA ALA A 52 9.74 11.39 2.96
C ALA A 52 9.51 11.56 1.44
N GLN A 53 8.63 12.47 1.04
CA GLN A 53 8.35 12.77 -0.38
C GLN A 53 9.52 13.47 -1.07
N CYS A 54 10.30 14.24 -0.31
CA CYS A 54 11.39 15.07 -0.85
C CYS A 54 12.76 14.68 -0.29
N HIS A 55 12.82 14.02 0.87
CA HIS A 55 14.05 13.67 1.55
C HIS A 55 14.16 12.17 1.82
N ALA A 56 15.34 11.61 1.56
CA ALA A 56 15.75 10.32 2.08
C ALA A 56 16.85 10.50 3.14
N ILE A 57 17.07 9.46 3.95
CA ILE A 57 18.13 9.46 4.96
C ILE A 57 19.49 9.47 4.25
N ASN A 58 19.76 8.51 3.37
CA ASN A 58 21.10 8.33 2.79
C ASN A 58 21.28 8.97 1.41
N ASP A 59 20.19 9.24 0.69
CA ASP A 59 20.24 9.63 -0.73
C ASP A 59 19.64 11.02 -0.97
N VAL A 60 20.09 11.67 -2.04
CA VAL A 60 19.49 12.92 -2.55
C VAL A 60 18.30 12.56 -3.42
N VAL A 61 17.11 13.07 -3.08
CA VAL A 61 15.89 12.85 -3.84
C VAL A 61 15.47 14.16 -4.50
N VAL A 62 14.58 14.93 -3.87
CA VAL A 62 14.25 16.30 -4.27
C VAL A 62 15.06 17.31 -3.45
N GLY A 63 15.25 17.01 -2.16
CA GLY A 63 16.11 17.73 -1.24
C GLY A 63 17.34 16.90 -0.83
N PRO A 64 18.29 17.53 -0.10
CA PRO A 64 19.51 16.87 0.39
C PRO A 64 19.23 15.63 1.25
N ALA A 65 20.19 14.70 1.25
CA ALA A 65 20.21 13.56 2.17
C ALA A 65 20.27 14.00 3.64
N LEU A 66 19.43 13.42 4.50
CA LEU A 66 19.28 13.86 5.89
C LEU A 66 20.18 13.14 6.90
N LYS A 67 20.95 12.13 6.46
CA LYS A 67 21.88 11.38 7.30
C LYS A 67 22.76 12.35 8.09
N ASP A 68 22.82 12.24 9.40
CA ASP A 68 23.68 13.06 10.26
C ASP A 68 23.44 14.58 10.14
N VAL A 69 22.26 15.03 9.72
CA VAL A 69 21.94 16.47 9.62
C VAL A 69 22.13 17.22 10.95
N HIS A 70 21.87 16.54 12.07
CA HIS A 70 22.10 17.05 13.43
C HIS A 70 23.58 17.33 13.75
N LYS A 71 24.52 16.73 13.01
CA LYS A 71 25.97 17.02 13.12
C LYS A 71 26.39 18.16 12.19
N ARG A 72 25.70 18.31 11.05
CA ARG A 72 26.00 19.37 10.05
C ARG A 72 25.43 20.73 10.43
N GLN A 73 24.28 20.76 11.11
CA GLN A 73 23.62 22.00 11.49
C GLN A 73 23.03 21.94 12.90
N LYS A 74 23.01 23.11 13.54
CA LYS A 74 22.48 23.27 14.91
C LYS A 74 20.96 23.20 14.91
N LEU A 75 20.38 22.60 15.96
CA LEU A 75 18.94 22.50 16.13
C LEU A 75 18.23 23.87 16.07
N SER A 76 18.86 24.90 16.64
CA SER A 76 18.36 26.29 16.62
C SER A 76 18.29 26.91 15.23
N TRP A 77 19.02 26.39 14.25
CA TRP A 77 18.93 26.79 12.84
C TRP A 77 17.97 25.88 12.07
N LEU A 78 17.98 24.57 12.36
CA LEU A 78 17.10 23.59 11.70
C LEU A 78 15.61 23.85 11.95
N ILE A 79 15.23 24.25 13.17
CA ILE A 79 13.83 24.52 13.52
C ILE A 79 13.22 25.64 12.65
N PRO A 80 13.77 26.86 12.59
CA PRO A 80 13.21 27.91 11.73
C PRO A 80 13.30 27.57 10.24
N TRP A 81 14.32 26.81 9.82
CA TRP A 81 14.47 26.36 8.43
C TRP A 81 13.36 25.41 8.00
N ILE A 82 13.07 24.39 8.83
CA ILE A 82 12.02 23.42 8.57
C ILE A 82 10.64 24.08 8.63
N LYS A 83 10.43 25.06 9.52
CA LYS A 83 9.16 25.82 9.56
C LYS A 83 8.93 26.63 8.29
N ASN A 84 9.93 27.38 7.85
CA ASN A 84 9.81 28.27 6.70
C ASN A 84 11.17 28.60 6.08
N SER A 85 11.63 27.73 5.19
CA SER A 85 12.88 27.89 4.44
C SER A 85 12.90 29.20 3.63
N ALA A 86 11.78 29.55 2.98
CA ALA A 86 11.66 30.74 2.14
C ALA A 86 11.90 32.03 2.94
N LYS A 87 11.46 32.08 4.21
CA LYS A 87 11.72 33.22 5.10
C LYS A 87 13.21 33.36 5.43
N MET A 88 13.92 32.25 5.61
CA MET A 88 15.37 32.29 5.88
C MET A 88 16.19 32.67 4.66
N VAL A 89 15.80 32.20 3.47
CA VAL A 89 16.39 32.64 2.20
C VAL A 89 16.13 34.14 1.99
N ALA A 90 14.90 34.61 2.25
CA ALA A 90 14.55 36.02 2.12
C ALA A 90 15.24 36.93 3.14
N SER A 91 15.55 36.42 4.35
CA SER A 91 16.34 37.16 5.34
C SER A 91 17.83 37.25 5.00
N GLY A 92 18.28 36.61 3.93
CA GLY A 92 19.68 36.63 3.49
C GLY A 92 20.61 35.75 4.33
N ASP A 93 20.09 34.71 4.98
CA ASP A 93 20.95 33.74 5.68
C ASP A 93 21.85 33.03 4.65
N ALA A 94 23.17 33.13 4.83
CA ALA A 94 24.14 32.70 3.83
C ALA A 94 24.03 31.20 3.52
N HIS A 95 23.74 30.36 4.53
CA HIS A 95 23.64 28.92 4.36
C HIS A 95 22.31 28.50 3.74
N ALA A 96 21.21 29.16 4.11
CA ALA A 96 19.91 29.02 3.48
C ALA A 96 19.97 29.35 1.98
N VAL A 97 20.63 30.45 1.61
CA VAL A 97 20.79 30.89 0.22
C VAL A 97 21.70 29.92 -0.55
N GLU A 98 22.77 29.41 0.07
CA GLU A 98 23.65 28.41 -0.52
C GLU A 98 22.90 27.12 -0.87
N ILE A 99 22.18 26.53 0.10
CA ILE A 99 21.38 25.32 -0.11
C ILE A 99 20.32 25.59 -1.19
N PHE A 100 19.64 26.73 -1.13
CA PHE A 100 18.62 27.09 -2.11
C PHE A 100 19.20 27.15 -3.54
N ASN A 101 20.40 27.72 -3.73
CA ASN A 101 21.05 27.75 -5.04
C ASN A 101 21.57 26.36 -5.48
N GLN A 102 22.05 25.55 -4.54
CA GLN A 102 22.59 24.22 -4.82
C GLN A 102 21.51 23.23 -5.28
N TYR A 103 20.29 23.32 -4.72
CA TYR A 103 19.17 22.44 -5.05
C TYR A 103 18.16 23.12 -5.99
N ALA A 104 18.69 23.73 -7.06
CA ALA A 104 17.93 24.28 -8.18
C ALA A 104 16.82 25.28 -7.81
N LYS A 105 16.98 26.02 -6.71
CA LYS A 105 16.01 27.00 -6.20
C LYS A 105 14.64 26.40 -5.90
N GLN A 106 14.59 25.11 -5.59
CA GLN A 106 13.39 24.44 -5.13
C GLN A 106 13.02 24.95 -3.74
N GLN A 107 11.79 25.44 -3.58
CA GLN A 107 11.30 25.91 -2.30
C GLN A 107 10.78 24.74 -1.47
N MET A 108 11.35 24.54 -0.29
CA MET A 108 10.77 23.63 0.70
C MET A 108 9.46 24.24 1.22
N PRO A 109 8.33 23.50 1.21
CA PRO A 109 7.05 24.00 1.72
C PRO A 109 7.15 24.49 3.17
N SER A 110 6.27 25.41 3.56
CA SER A 110 6.18 25.83 4.96
C SER A 110 5.31 24.85 5.73
N PHE A 111 5.79 24.43 6.90
CA PHE A 111 5.12 23.46 7.75
C PHE A 111 4.62 24.13 9.03
N ALA A 112 3.35 23.90 9.36
CA ALA A 112 2.73 24.39 10.60
C ALA A 112 3.01 23.44 11.79
N LEU A 113 4.26 23.01 11.94
CA LEU A 113 4.71 22.12 13.02
C LEU A 113 5.23 22.95 14.19
N SER A 114 5.03 22.45 15.41
CA SER A 114 5.62 23.00 16.63
C SER A 114 7.12 22.67 16.72
N ASP A 115 7.84 23.39 17.60
CA ASP A 115 9.27 23.15 17.81
C ASP A 115 9.52 21.73 18.35
N ALA A 116 8.60 21.22 19.17
CA ALA A 116 8.67 19.87 19.72
C ALA A 116 8.49 18.79 18.64
N GLU A 117 7.54 18.98 17.71
CA GLU A 117 7.31 18.09 16.57
C GLU A 117 8.49 18.09 15.59
N ILE A 118 9.13 19.23 15.36
CA ILE A 118 10.32 19.27 14.51
C ILE A 118 11.50 18.58 15.19
N THR A 119 11.63 18.76 16.51
CA THR A 119 12.68 18.10 17.29
C THR A 119 12.49 16.57 17.30
N SER A 120 11.25 16.08 17.33
CA SER A 120 10.95 14.64 17.23
C SER A 120 11.30 14.07 15.85
N VAL A 121 11.05 14.80 14.77
CA VAL A 121 11.50 14.41 13.41
C VAL A 121 13.03 14.32 13.35
N ILE A 122 13.75 15.27 13.95
CA ILE A 122 15.22 15.26 13.97
C ILE A 122 15.75 14.10 14.84
N ALA A 123 15.07 13.76 15.93
CA ALA A 123 15.38 12.58 16.74
C ALA A 123 15.24 11.27 15.94
N TYR A 124 14.17 11.14 15.15
CA TYR A 124 13.99 10.02 14.22
C TYR A 124 15.12 9.95 13.18
N VAL A 125 15.41 11.07 12.50
CA VAL A 125 16.51 11.14 11.51
C VAL A 125 17.85 10.76 12.15
N LYS A 126 18.12 11.20 13.38
CA LYS A 126 19.34 10.82 14.13
C LYS A 126 19.42 9.32 14.38
N LYS A 127 18.32 8.66 14.77
CA LYS A 127 18.26 7.21 14.95
C LYS A 127 18.53 6.46 13.64
N GLU A 128 17.85 6.85 12.56
CA GLU A 128 18.03 6.24 11.24
C GLU A 128 19.43 6.48 10.66
N SER A 129 20.05 7.62 10.99
CA SER A 129 21.44 7.92 10.59
C SER A 129 22.46 7.01 11.28
N ALA A 130 22.15 6.54 12.49
CA ALA A 130 22.98 5.65 13.28
C ALA A 130 22.74 4.16 12.96
N ALA A 131 21.66 3.82 12.26
CA ALA A 131 21.42 2.47 11.79
C ALA A 131 22.44 2.11 10.69
N PRO A 132 23.07 0.93 10.73
CA PRO A 132 23.96 0.48 9.67
C PRO A 132 23.19 0.43 8.35
N THR A 133 23.80 0.91 7.26
CA THR A 133 23.20 0.94 5.93
C THR A 133 22.87 -0.48 5.47
N VAL A 134 21.62 -0.90 5.67
CA VAL A 134 21.04 -2.02 4.94
C VAL A 134 20.74 -1.52 3.54
N ALA A 135 21.54 -2.01 2.60
CA ALA A 135 21.17 -2.02 1.18
C ALA A 135 19.77 -2.62 1.04
N ALA A 136 19.00 -2.06 0.10
CA ALA A 136 17.62 -2.42 -0.20
C ALA A 136 17.34 -3.93 -0.06
N VAL A 137 16.48 -4.29 0.88
CA VAL A 137 15.92 -5.64 1.00
C VAL A 137 14.59 -5.65 0.25
N ALA A 138 14.52 -6.51 -0.77
CA ALA A 138 13.29 -6.87 -1.48
C ALA A 138 12.23 -7.40 -0.50
N PRO A 139 10.92 -7.19 -0.75
CA PRO A 139 9.90 -7.56 0.21
C PRO A 139 9.69 -9.09 0.20
N THR A 140 10.08 -9.75 1.28
CA THR A 140 9.49 -11.03 1.71
C THR A 140 8.47 -10.71 2.79
N GLY A 141 7.22 -11.12 2.54
CA GLY A 141 6.07 -10.78 3.35
C GLY A 141 5.89 -11.58 4.64
N GLY A 142 4.85 -11.16 5.37
CA GLY A 142 4.24 -11.85 6.51
C GLY A 142 4.69 -11.27 7.85
N GLY A 143 3.86 -10.67 8.69
CA GLY A 143 2.43 -10.39 8.61
C GLY A 143 2.02 -9.77 9.95
N ASP A 144 0.91 -9.04 9.98
CA ASP A 144 0.12 -8.84 11.20
C ASP A 144 -1.35 -8.74 10.83
N GLY A 145 -2.17 -9.38 11.66
CA GLY A 145 -3.58 -9.63 11.42
C GLY A 145 -4.52 -8.50 11.84
N GLY A 146 -5.68 -8.50 11.18
CA GLY A 146 -6.96 -7.95 11.63
C GLY A 146 -7.10 -6.43 11.46
N GLY A 147 -8.10 -5.90 10.74
CA GLY A 147 -9.25 -6.45 10.04
C GLY A 147 -10.11 -5.28 9.57
N GLY A 148 -10.68 -5.38 8.37
CA GLY A 148 -11.58 -4.38 7.80
C GLY A 148 -11.56 -4.40 6.27
N ALA A 149 -12.50 -5.12 5.67
CA ALA A 149 -12.70 -5.23 4.24
C ALA A 149 -12.94 -3.85 3.56
N PRO A 150 -12.60 -3.71 2.27
CA PRO A 150 -13.64 -4.01 1.27
C PRO A 150 -13.14 -4.85 0.09
N ALA A 151 -14.15 -5.31 -0.66
CA ALA A 151 -14.14 -6.26 -1.75
C ALA A 151 -13.22 -5.93 -2.94
N GLY A 152 -12.75 -7.01 -3.59
CA GLY A 152 -12.27 -7.00 -4.98
C GLY A 152 -10.84 -7.53 -5.14
N GLY A 153 -10.69 -8.85 -5.32
CA GLY A 153 -9.40 -9.45 -5.71
C GLY A 153 -9.33 -10.96 -5.47
N GLU A 154 -10.07 -11.75 -6.25
CA GLU A 154 -10.12 -13.22 -6.21
C GLU A 154 -8.86 -13.93 -6.78
N GLU A 155 -7.66 -13.37 -6.68
CA GLU A 155 -6.50 -14.01 -7.35
C GLU A 155 -5.72 -15.01 -6.48
N GLY A 156 -5.98 -15.06 -5.17
CA GLY A 156 -5.33 -16.00 -4.25
C GLY A 156 -6.16 -17.26 -3.99
N ALA A 157 -7.34 -17.10 -3.41
CA ALA A 157 -8.16 -18.22 -2.96
C ALA A 157 -8.86 -18.98 -4.10
N GLY A 158 -9.28 -18.28 -5.17
CA GLY A 158 -9.97 -18.87 -6.32
C GLY A 158 -9.13 -19.93 -7.02
N LYS A 159 -7.84 -19.66 -7.27
CA LYS A 159 -6.93 -20.63 -7.89
C LYS A 159 -6.75 -21.91 -7.06
N TYR A 160 -6.61 -21.81 -5.74
CA TYR A 160 -6.45 -23.00 -4.89
C TYR A 160 -7.77 -23.79 -4.79
N LEU A 161 -8.92 -23.11 -4.75
CA LEU A 161 -10.23 -23.75 -4.78
C LEU A 161 -10.48 -24.45 -6.13
N ASP A 162 -10.14 -23.82 -7.26
CA ASP A 162 -10.25 -24.41 -8.59
C ASP A 162 -9.37 -25.66 -8.72
N ILE A 163 -8.12 -25.59 -8.25
CA ILE A 163 -7.19 -26.75 -8.26
C ILE A 163 -7.73 -27.88 -7.38
N LEU A 164 -8.27 -27.57 -6.20
CA LEU A 164 -8.85 -28.55 -5.28
C LEU A 164 -10.10 -29.21 -5.87
N LEU A 165 -10.98 -28.44 -6.51
CA LEU A 165 -12.17 -28.96 -7.18
C LEU A 165 -11.80 -29.88 -8.34
N ILE A 166 -10.82 -29.51 -9.17
CA ILE A 166 -10.32 -30.35 -10.26
C ILE A 166 -9.76 -31.67 -9.70
N ALA A 167 -8.95 -31.61 -8.64
CA ALA A 167 -8.41 -32.81 -8.01
C ALA A 167 -9.50 -33.74 -7.46
N LEU A 168 -10.54 -33.19 -6.83
CA LEU A 168 -11.67 -33.96 -6.29
C LEU A 168 -12.48 -34.63 -7.42
N VAL A 169 -12.72 -33.93 -8.52
CA VAL A 169 -13.39 -34.48 -9.71
C VAL A 169 -12.58 -35.63 -10.31
N VAL A 170 -11.25 -35.49 -10.42
CA VAL A 170 -10.38 -36.57 -10.93
C VAL A 170 -10.46 -37.81 -10.03
N VAL A 171 -10.40 -37.65 -8.71
CA VAL A 171 -10.54 -38.77 -7.76
C VAL A 171 -11.90 -39.45 -7.92
N LEU A 172 -12.98 -38.67 -8.06
CA LEU A 172 -14.32 -39.21 -8.29
C LEU A 172 -14.39 -40.02 -9.59
N ILE A 173 -13.82 -39.51 -10.68
CA ILE A 173 -13.77 -40.21 -11.97
C ILE A 173 -13.01 -41.54 -11.84
N VAL A 174 -11.85 -41.55 -11.17
CA VAL A 174 -11.07 -42.77 -10.94
C VAL A 174 -11.88 -43.79 -10.14
N LEU A 175 -12.60 -43.36 -9.10
CA LEU A 175 -13.48 -44.24 -8.32
C LEU A 175 -14.63 -44.81 -9.18
N VAL A 176 -15.28 -43.99 -10.00
CA VAL A 176 -16.36 -44.46 -10.88
C VAL A 176 -15.82 -45.46 -11.92
N VAL A 177 -14.68 -45.18 -12.54
CA VAL A 177 -14.06 -46.07 -13.54
C VAL A 177 -13.65 -47.40 -12.92
N THR A 178 -13.04 -47.39 -11.73
CA THR A 178 -12.66 -48.63 -11.03
C THR A 178 -13.89 -49.47 -10.65
N LEU A 179 -14.97 -48.83 -10.18
CA LEU A 179 -16.24 -49.53 -9.91
C LEU A 179 -16.88 -50.11 -11.17
N LEU A 180 -16.85 -49.39 -12.31
CA LEU A 180 -17.35 -49.90 -13.58
C LEU A 180 -16.53 -51.09 -14.09
N ILE A 181 -15.21 -51.06 -13.93
CA ILE A 181 -14.34 -52.20 -14.29
C ILE A 181 -14.65 -53.41 -13.41
N ILE A 182 -14.77 -53.22 -12.10
CA ILE A 182 -15.12 -54.30 -11.16
C ILE A 182 -16.51 -54.88 -11.50
N ALA A 183 -17.50 -54.01 -11.75
CA ALA A 183 -18.84 -54.44 -12.14
C ALA A 183 -18.81 -55.24 -13.45
N ASN A 184 -18.08 -54.77 -14.46
CA ASN A 184 -17.97 -55.46 -15.75
C ASN A 184 -17.25 -56.82 -15.62
N ILE A 185 -16.15 -56.88 -14.86
CA ILE A 185 -15.42 -58.14 -14.60
C ILE A 185 -16.29 -59.11 -13.81
N LEU A 186 -17.00 -58.64 -12.79
CA LEU A 186 -17.90 -59.46 -11.99
C LEU A 186 -19.05 -60.01 -12.85
N THR A 187 -19.71 -59.16 -13.64
CA THR A 187 -20.75 -59.58 -14.58
C THR A 187 -20.22 -60.56 -15.63
N SER A 188 -19.04 -60.31 -16.20
CA SER A 188 -18.40 -61.21 -17.17
C SER A 188 -18.01 -62.55 -16.56
N THR A 189 -17.54 -62.55 -15.31
CA THR A 189 -17.16 -63.77 -14.59
C THR A 189 -18.38 -64.59 -14.22
N LEU A 190 -19.43 -63.93 -13.71
CA LEU A 190 -20.72 -64.58 -13.43
C LEU A 190 -21.28 -65.21 -14.70
N LYS A 191 -21.40 -64.49 -15.83
CA LYS A 191 -21.90 -65.05 -17.10
C LYS A 191 -21.13 -66.27 -17.64
N THR A 192 -19.89 -66.48 -17.20
CA THR A 192 -19.03 -67.58 -17.66
C THR A 192 -19.13 -68.84 -16.78
N ARG A 193 -19.73 -68.75 -15.58
CA ARG A 193 -19.90 -69.92 -14.71
C ARG A 193 -21.14 -70.73 -15.12
N SER A 194 -21.01 -72.05 -15.08
CA SER A 194 -22.06 -73.00 -15.48
C SER A 194 -23.02 -73.41 -14.33
N ASP A 195 -22.87 -72.79 -13.15
CA ASP A 195 -23.61 -73.09 -11.91
C ASP A 195 -24.75 -72.11 -11.62
N ILE A 196 -25.23 -71.40 -12.65
CA ILE A 196 -26.15 -70.27 -12.52
C ILE A 196 -27.52 -70.66 -13.06
N THR A 197 -28.56 -70.41 -12.25
CA THR A 197 -29.96 -70.69 -12.61
C THR A 197 -30.41 -69.72 -13.70
N ASP A 198 -31.33 -70.13 -14.58
CA ASP A 198 -31.91 -69.24 -15.60
C ASP A 198 -32.50 -67.95 -14.98
N ASP A 199 -33.05 -68.05 -13.77
CA ASP A 199 -33.56 -66.92 -12.98
C ASP A 199 -32.47 -65.89 -12.60
N ASP A 200 -31.26 -66.36 -12.29
CA ASP A 200 -30.12 -65.52 -11.89
C ASP A 200 -29.52 -64.77 -13.11
N LEU A 201 -29.57 -65.39 -14.30
CA LEU A 201 -29.15 -64.77 -15.56
C LEU A 201 -30.12 -63.66 -16.00
N GLU A 202 -31.42 -63.81 -15.73
CA GLU A 202 -32.42 -62.78 -16.02
C GLU A 202 -32.23 -61.55 -15.13
N GLN A 203 -31.88 -61.74 -13.85
CA GLN A 203 -31.60 -60.63 -12.93
C GLN A 203 -30.30 -59.87 -13.28
N ILE A 204 -29.25 -60.57 -13.72
CA ILE A 204 -27.99 -59.95 -14.17
C ILE A 204 -28.18 -59.16 -15.46
N ASN A 205 -29.07 -59.61 -16.35
CA ASN A 205 -29.40 -58.95 -17.61
C ASN A 205 -30.62 -58.05 -17.51
N GLN A 206 -31.08 -57.72 -16.30
CA GLN A 206 -32.13 -56.74 -16.10
C GLN A 206 -31.57 -55.36 -16.48
N GLU A 207 -31.54 -55.09 -17.79
CA GLU A 207 -31.07 -53.84 -18.33
C GLU A 207 -31.93 -52.74 -17.73
N THR A 208 -31.29 -51.88 -16.95
CA THR A 208 -31.92 -50.69 -16.41
C THR A 208 -32.58 -49.97 -17.58
N ASN A 209 -33.91 -49.99 -17.63
CA ASN A 209 -34.63 -49.53 -18.80
C ASN A 209 -34.65 -47.99 -18.78
N TRP A 210 -33.53 -47.39 -19.23
CA TRP A 210 -33.32 -45.94 -19.30
C TRP A 210 -34.44 -45.25 -20.09
N GLU A 211 -35.09 -45.98 -21.00
CA GLU A 211 -36.25 -45.51 -21.76
C GLU A 211 -37.49 -45.22 -20.91
N LYS A 212 -37.79 -46.06 -19.92
CA LYS A 212 -38.87 -45.76 -18.97
C LYS A 212 -38.52 -44.58 -18.07
N ILE A 213 -37.23 -44.39 -17.75
CA ILE A 213 -36.75 -43.32 -16.89
C ILE A 213 -36.85 -41.96 -17.61
N TYR A 214 -36.34 -41.81 -18.83
CA TYR A 214 -36.43 -40.53 -19.55
C TYR A 214 -37.85 -40.20 -20.03
N LYS A 215 -38.70 -41.21 -20.30
CA LYS A 215 -40.12 -41.01 -20.64
C LYS A 215 -41.00 -40.74 -19.41
N SER A 216 -40.48 -40.90 -18.19
CA SER A 216 -41.22 -40.64 -16.96
C SER A 216 -41.64 -39.17 -16.88
N ARG A 217 -42.91 -38.92 -16.52
CA ARG A 217 -43.46 -37.56 -16.37
C ARG A 217 -42.71 -36.76 -15.29
N ILE A 218 -42.21 -37.44 -14.26
CA ILE A 218 -41.46 -36.84 -13.15
C ILE A 218 -40.08 -36.38 -13.64
N VAL A 219 -39.36 -37.24 -14.34
CA VAL A 219 -38.02 -36.93 -14.87
C VAL A 219 -38.10 -35.82 -15.90
N ARG A 220 -39.05 -35.90 -16.85
CA ARG A 220 -39.27 -34.83 -17.81
C ARG A 220 -39.65 -33.51 -17.13
N GLY A 221 -40.49 -33.55 -16.09
CA GLY A 221 -40.86 -32.37 -15.31
C GLY A 221 -39.66 -31.74 -14.60
N LEU A 222 -38.82 -32.54 -13.96
CA LEU A 222 -37.63 -32.10 -13.26
C LEU A 222 -36.57 -31.53 -14.22
N VAL A 223 -36.32 -32.19 -15.35
CA VAL A 223 -35.40 -31.69 -16.40
C VAL A 223 -35.91 -30.37 -16.98
N THR A 224 -37.23 -30.27 -17.24
CA THR A 224 -37.82 -29.02 -17.73
C THR A 224 -37.71 -27.91 -16.68
N LEU A 225 -37.93 -28.21 -15.39
CA LEU A 225 -37.78 -27.24 -14.31
C LEU A 225 -36.34 -26.76 -14.17
N ILE A 226 -35.35 -27.66 -14.21
CA ILE A 226 -33.94 -27.29 -14.17
C ILE A 226 -33.59 -26.41 -15.37
N PHE A 227 -34.04 -26.79 -16.58
CA PHE A 227 -33.80 -26.01 -17.79
C PHE A 227 -34.39 -24.60 -17.69
N ILE A 228 -35.61 -24.46 -17.16
CA ILE A 228 -36.24 -23.16 -16.91
C ILE A 228 -35.43 -22.35 -15.89
N VAL A 229 -35.01 -22.96 -14.78
CA VAL A 229 -34.21 -22.28 -13.76
C VAL A 229 -32.88 -21.78 -14.34
N VAL A 230 -32.17 -22.61 -15.12
CA VAL A 230 -30.92 -22.21 -15.77
C VAL A 230 -31.13 -21.08 -16.78
N ILE A 231 -32.20 -21.13 -17.58
CA ILE A 231 -32.52 -20.02 -18.49
C ILE A 231 -32.80 -18.74 -17.71
N ILE A 232 -33.57 -18.82 -16.62
CA ILE A 232 -33.86 -17.66 -15.78
C ILE A 232 -32.58 -17.12 -15.19
N ASP A 233 -31.71 -17.97 -14.64
CA ASP A 233 -30.43 -17.62 -14.05
C ASP A 233 -29.53 -16.85 -15.04
N VAL A 234 -29.27 -17.43 -16.21
CA VAL A 234 -28.47 -16.78 -17.27
C VAL A 234 -29.11 -15.49 -17.76
N SER A 235 -30.44 -15.45 -17.90
CA SER A 235 -31.14 -14.24 -18.34
C SER A 235 -31.08 -13.14 -17.30
N LEU A 236 -31.12 -13.49 -16.01
CA LEU A 236 -30.99 -12.56 -14.90
C LEU A 236 -29.56 -12.02 -14.79
N ASP A 237 -28.55 -12.87 -14.93
CA ASP A 237 -27.14 -12.45 -14.91
C ASP A 237 -26.83 -11.42 -16.01
N GLU A 238 -27.25 -11.70 -17.25
CA GLU A 238 -27.09 -10.76 -18.36
C GLU A 238 -27.85 -9.45 -18.10
N ALA A 239 -29.09 -9.54 -17.60
CA ALA A 239 -29.90 -8.36 -17.29
C ALA A 239 -29.30 -7.50 -16.16
N LEU A 240 -28.74 -8.14 -15.13
CA LEU A 240 -28.07 -7.46 -14.01
C LEU A 240 -26.67 -6.95 -14.39
N GLY A 241 -26.05 -7.54 -15.41
CA GLY A 241 -24.79 -7.07 -15.99
C GLY A 241 -24.90 -5.76 -16.76
N ILE A 242 -26.11 -5.36 -17.18
CA ILE A 242 -26.34 -4.11 -17.92
C ILE A 242 -25.93 -2.91 -17.07
N GLY A 243 -25.00 -2.11 -17.59
CA GLY A 243 -24.51 -0.90 -16.94
C GLY A 243 -23.29 -1.11 -16.03
N ILE A 244 -22.81 -2.35 -15.87
CA ILE A 244 -21.55 -2.64 -15.18
C ILE A 244 -20.38 -2.43 -16.15
N GLN A 245 -19.56 -1.40 -15.92
CA GLN A 245 -18.42 -1.04 -16.76
C GLN A 245 -17.07 -1.56 -16.21
N GLN A 246 -17.08 -2.75 -15.61
CA GLN A 246 -15.86 -3.34 -15.04
C GLN A 246 -14.85 -3.67 -16.14
N GLY A 247 -13.57 -3.40 -15.88
CA GLY A 247 -12.50 -3.62 -16.86
C GLY A 247 -12.45 -2.59 -18.00
N TYR A 248 -13.26 -1.54 -17.98
CA TYR A 248 -13.20 -0.46 -18.98
C TYR A 248 -11.85 0.26 -18.95
N GLN A 249 -11.08 0.13 -20.03
CA GLN A 249 -9.71 0.67 -20.17
C GLN A 249 -9.56 1.45 -21.49
N PRO A 250 -10.01 2.72 -21.54
CA PRO A 250 -9.88 3.53 -22.74
C PRO A 250 -8.44 3.99 -22.96
N THR A 251 -8.09 4.21 -24.23
CA THR A 251 -6.81 4.83 -24.58
C THR A 251 -6.78 6.29 -24.11
N GLN A 252 -5.83 6.61 -23.25
CA GLN A 252 -5.62 7.97 -22.73
C GLN A 252 -4.75 8.81 -23.69
N PRO A 253 -4.89 10.15 -23.72
CA PRO A 253 -4.08 11.02 -24.57
C PRO A 253 -2.57 10.90 -24.27
N ILE A 254 -2.26 10.66 -23.00
CA ILE A 254 -0.90 10.39 -22.50
C ILE A 254 -0.95 9.04 -21.78
N ALA A 255 -0.01 8.16 -22.13
CA ALA A 255 0.12 6.84 -21.52
C ALA A 255 0.66 6.93 -20.08
N PHE A 256 -0.18 7.39 -19.16
CA PHE A 256 0.15 7.52 -17.75
C PHE A 256 0.08 6.17 -17.04
N SER A 257 1.11 5.84 -16.26
CA SER A 257 1.17 4.58 -15.50
C SER A 257 1.02 4.84 -14.00
N HIS A 258 -0.14 4.54 -13.43
CA HIS A 258 -0.32 4.57 -11.96
C HIS A 258 0.60 3.56 -11.26
N LYS A 259 0.90 2.42 -11.89
CA LYS A 259 1.81 1.39 -11.35
C LYS A 259 3.22 1.92 -11.13
N LEU A 260 3.75 2.70 -12.07
CA LEU A 260 5.10 3.26 -11.94
C LEU A 260 5.13 4.36 -10.86
N HIS A 261 4.16 5.27 -10.87
CA HIS A 261 4.16 6.43 -9.96
C HIS A 261 3.81 6.05 -8.51
N ALA A 262 2.66 5.42 -8.29
CA ALA A 262 2.21 5.07 -6.94
C ALA A 262 2.74 3.71 -6.47
N GLY A 263 3.02 2.78 -7.39
CA GLY A 263 3.48 1.43 -7.05
C GLY A 263 5.01 1.34 -6.90
N GLU A 264 5.78 1.66 -7.93
CA GLU A 264 7.24 1.50 -7.88
C GLU A 264 7.91 2.65 -7.15
N HIS A 265 7.48 3.89 -7.41
CA HIS A 265 8.06 5.09 -6.79
C HIS A 265 7.34 5.55 -5.53
N GLN A 266 6.27 4.84 -5.12
CA GLN A 266 5.55 5.08 -3.85
C GLN A 266 5.10 6.54 -3.66
N ILE A 267 4.78 7.24 -4.76
CA ILE A 267 4.28 8.61 -4.70
C ILE A 267 2.88 8.58 -4.09
N ASN A 268 2.68 9.36 -3.03
CA ASN A 268 1.40 9.45 -2.33
C ASN A 268 0.28 9.90 -3.29
N CYS A 269 -0.87 9.22 -3.25
CA CYS A 269 -2.03 9.48 -4.10
C CYS A 269 -2.48 10.94 -4.08
N THR A 270 -2.36 11.59 -2.92
CA THR A 270 -2.83 12.95 -2.64
C THR A 270 -1.93 14.03 -3.23
N TYR A 271 -0.71 13.66 -3.62
CA TYR A 271 0.21 14.57 -4.30
C TYR A 271 -0.37 15.03 -5.63
N CYS A 272 -0.95 14.10 -6.40
CA CYS A 272 -1.63 14.40 -7.66
C CYS A 272 -3.10 14.76 -7.45
N HIS A 273 -3.80 14.03 -6.58
CA HIS A 273 -5.23 14.20 -6.32
C HIS A 273 -5.48 15.03 -5.06
N THR A 274 -5.10 16.31 -5.12
CA THR A 274 -5.02 17.20 -3.95
C THR A 274 -6.38 17.54 -3.32
N SER A 275 -7.48 17.49 -4.08
CA SER A 275 -8.81 17.85 -3.58
C SER A 275 -9.58 16.69 -2.93
N VAL A 276 -8.98 15.50 -2.84
CA VAL A 276 -9.61 14.30 -2.26
C VAL A 276 -10.15 14.58 -0.86
N TYR A 277 -9.38 15.26 0.00
CA TYR A 277 -9.76 15.53 1.39
C TYR A 277 -10.64 16.77 1.59
N LYS A 278 -10.79 17.61 0.57
CA LYS A 278 -11.40 18.94 0.72
C LYS A 278 -12.71 19.09 -0.03
N GLY A 279 -12.91 18.31 -1.10
CA GLY A 279 -14.01 18.54 -2.01
C GLY A 279 -14.75 17.27 -2.41
N LYS A 280 -15.83 17.49 -3.16
CA LYS A 280 -16.68 16.41 -3.67
C LYS A 280 -15.99 15.51 -4.70
N SER A 281 -15.00 16.03 -5.41
CA SER A 281 -14.26 15.34 -6.46
C SER A 281 -12.79 15.25 -6.13
N ALA A 282 -12.16 14.10 -6.35
CA ALA A 282 -10.73 14.00 -6.56
C ALA A 282 -10.40 14.66 -7.90
N ASN A 283 -9.77 15.84 -7.87
CA ASN A 283 -9.40 16.56 -9.08
C ASN A 283 -8.35 15.77 -9.88
N ILE A 284 -8.44 15.87 -11.20
CA ILE A 284 -7.34 15.44 -12.07
C ILE A 284 -6.27 16.54 -12.00
N PRO A 285 -4.98 16.20 -11.78
CA PRO A 285 -3.92 17.18 -11.66
C PRO A 285 -3.80 18.05 -12.92
N SER A 286 -3.47 19.32 -12.72
CA SER A 286 -3.03 20.18 -13.82
C SER A 286 -1.68 19.70 -14.36
N ALA A 287 -1.38 20.05 -15.62
CA ALA A 287 -0.10 19.71 -16.24
C ALA A 287 1.13 20.22 -15.46
N ASN A 288 0.97 21.27 -14.65
CA ASN A 288 2.04 21.82 -13.81
C ASN A 288 2.53 20.81 -12.75
N ILE A 289 1.65 19.99 -12.18
CA ILE A 289 2.06 18.96 -11.20
C ILE A 289 2.98 17.93 -11.87
N CYS A 290 2.72 17.59 -13.13
CA CYS A 290 3.60 16.70 -13.90
C CYS A 290 5.00 17.32 -14.06
N MET A 291 5.09 18.63 -14.26
CA MET A 291 6.35 19.35 -14.48
C MET A 291 7.21 19.54 -13.24
N ASN A 292 6.67 19.33 -12.04
CA ASN A 292 7.46 19.34 -10.80
C ASN A 292 8.63 18.34 -10.88
N CYS A 293 8.45 17.22 -11.58
CA CYS A 293 9.49 16.22 -11.80
C CYS A 293 9.91 16.11 -13.28
N HIS A 294 8.95 16.11 -14.22
CA HIS A 294 9.24 15.90 -15.65
C HIS A 294 9.94 17.07 -16.36
N SER A 295 10.22 18.16 -15.63
CA SER A 295 11.20 19.17 -16.03
C SER A 295 12.64 18.62 -16.09
N GLN A 296 12.93 17.55 -15.35
CA GLN A 296 14.28 17.00 -15.20
C GLN A 296 14.34 15.51 -15.51
N ILE A 297 13.24 14.76 -15.34
CA ILE A 297 13.22 13.31 -15.56
C ILE A 297 12.58 12.94 -16.90
N LYS A 298 13.28 12.11 -17.67
CA LYS A 298 12.84 11.59 -18.98
C LYS A 298 12.23 12.66 -19.91
N THR A 299 12.87 13.83 -19.97
CA THR A 299 12.47 14.95 -20.83
C THR A 299 12.33 14.54 -22.30
N GLU A 300 13.21 13.67 -22.78
CA GLU A 300 13.22 13.18 -24.17
C GLU A 300 12.09 12.17 -24.51
N SER A 301 11.32 11.73 -23.51
CA SER A 301 10.26 10.74 -23.75
C SER A 301 9.13 11.32 -24.60
N PRO A 302 8.67 10.64 -25.67
CA PRO A 302 7.56 11.10 -26.51
C PRO A 302 6.26 11.37 -25.73
N GLN A 303 6.02 10.67 -24.62
CA GLN A 303 4.82 10.89 -23.80
C GLN A 303 4.93 12.16 -22.95
N ILE A 304 6.15 12.49 -22.50
CA ILE A 304 6.39 13.70 -21.71
C ILE A 304 6.39 14.94 -22.61
N GLN A 305 6.87 14.82 -23.83
CA GLN A 305 6.76 15.88 -24.86
C GLN A 305 5.31 16.31 -25.13
N LYS A 306 4.33 15.40 -24.97
CA LYS A 306 2.91 15.78 -25.04
C LYS A 306 2.48 16.71 -23.90
N ILE A 307 3.06 16.55 -22.71
CA ILE A 307 2.81 17.43 -21.55
C ILE A 307 3.42 18.80 -21.82
N TYR A 308 4.68 18.86 -22.30
CA TYR A 308 5.33 20.11 -22.72
C TYR A 308 4.48 20.84 -23.76
N LYS A 309 4.05 20.14 -24.82
CA LYS A 309 3.18 20.70 -25.85
C LYS A 309 1.86 21.25 -25.29
N ALA A 310 1.24 20.54 -24.34
CA ALA A 310 0.01 21.01 -23.70
C ALA A 310 0.23 22.33 -22.92
N ILE A 311 1.36 22.46 -22.23
CA ILE A 311 1.73 23.65 -21.47
C ILE A 311 2.10 24.81 -22.42
N GLU A 312 2.94 24.57 -23.42
CA GLU A 312 3.36 25.58 -24.41
C GLU A 312 2.17 26.14 -25.20
N GLN A 313 1.22 25.28 -25.55
CA GLN A 313 0.01 25.67 -26.27
C GLN A 313 -1.08 26.21 -25.35
N ASN A 314 -0.85 26.22 -24.03
CA ASN A 314 -1.82 26.58 -23.01
C ASN A 314 -3.17 25.85 -23.17
N LYS A 315 -3.11 24.56 -23.55
CA LYS A 315 -4.27 23.69 -23.77
C LYS A 315 -4.32 22.62 -22.68
N PRO A 316 -5.45 22.46 -21.96
CA PRO A 316 -5.62 21.39 -21.00
C PRO A 316 -5.51 20.01 -21.66
N ILE A 317 -5.00 19.03 -20.91
CA ILE A 317 -4.97 17.64 -21.36
C ILE A 317 -6.38 17.06 -21.27
N GLU A 318 -6.92 16.59 -22.39
CA GLU A 318 -8.27 16.04 -22.51
C GLU A 318 -8.32 14.57 -22.06
N TRP A 319 -8.30 14.36 -20.74
CA TRP A 319 -8.36 13.02 -20.16
C TRP A 319 -9.72 12.35 -20.40
N VAL A 320 -9.70 11.04 -20.68
CA VAL A 320 -10.91 10.23 -20.78
C VAL A 320 -11.28 9.74 -19.39
N ARG A 321 -12.41 10.22 -18.86
CA ARG A 321 -12.90 9.83 -17.54
C ARG A 321 -13.40 8.38 -17.56
N VAL A 322 -12.91 7.56 -16.63
CA VAL A 322 -13.31 6.15 -16.48
C VAL A 322 -14.38 5.94 -15.41
N HIS A 323 -14.28 6.63 -14.28
CA HIS A 323 -15.29 6.60 -13.24
C HIS A 323 -16.30 7.71 -13.48
N ASN A 324 -17.46 7.34 -14.01
CA ASN A 324 -18.54 8.28 -14.26
C ASN A 324 -19.83 7.77 -13.59
N LEU A 325 -20.44 8.64 -12.80
CA LEU A 325 -21.73 8.40 -12.17
C LEU A 325 -22.78 9.26 -12.88
N PRO A 326 -24.05 8.82 -12.96
CA PRO A 326 -25.12 9.66 -13.48
C PRO A 326 -25.25 10.98 -12.71
N ASP A 327 -25.59 12.08 -13.38
CA ASP A 327 -25.65 13.41 -12.76
C ASP A 327 -26.70 13.56 -11.64
N LEU A 328 -27.67 12.63 -11.58
CA LEU A 328 -28.65 12.54 -10.50
C LEU A 328 -28.06 11.99 -9.18
N ALA A 329 -26.87 11.37 -9.24
CA ALA A 329 -26.20 10.79 -8.08
C ALA A 329 -25.20 11.78 -7.49
N TYR A 330 -25.31 12.03 -6.18
CA TYR A 330 -24.37 12.86 -5.46
C TYR A 330 -23.30 12.00 -4.78
N PHE A 331 -22.03 12.26 -5.11
CA PHE A 331 -20.88 11.63 -4.46
C PHE A 331 -19.89 12.70 -3.99
N ASN A 332 -19.37 12.54 -2.77
CA ASN A 332 -18.42 13.47 -2.18
C ASN A 332 -17.20 12.75 -1.61
N HIS A 333 -16.03 12.92 -2.23
CA HIS A 333 -14.80 12.27 -1.82
C HIS A 333 -14.37 12.62 -0.38
N SER A 334 -14.43 13.90 0.01
CA SER A 334 -13.92 14.33 1.32
C SER A 334 -14.64 13.67 2.49
N GLN A 335 -15.96 13.46 2.37
CA GLN A 335 -16.74 12.79 3.42
C GLN A 335 -16.26 11.35 3.62
N HIS A 336 -16.03 10.61 2.53
CA HIS A 336 -15.60 9.21 2.60
C HIS A 336 -14.18 9.10 3.13
N THR A 337 -13.25 9.97 2.70
CA THR A 337 -11.87 9.91 3.15
C THR A 337 -11.68 10.36 4.59
N VAL A 338 -12.38 11.42 5.01
CA VAL A 338 -12.25 11.95 6.38
C VAL A 338 -12.92 11.02 7.38
N ALA A 339 -14.15 10.55 7.09
CA ALA A 339 -14.85 9.62 7.97
C ALA A 339 -14.18 8.23 7.99
N GLY A 340 -13.64 7.79 6.85
CA GLY A 340 -12.91 6.53 6.73
C GLY A 340 -11.49 6.56 7.32
N GLY A 341 -11.03 7.71 7.84
CA GLY A 341 -9.69 7.83 8.42
C GLY A 341 -8.54 7.63 7.43
N LEU A 342 -8.81 7.78 6.12
CA LEU A 342 -7.83 7.60 5.06
C LEU A 342 -7.00 8.88 4.96
N LYS A 343 -5.75 8.87 5.44
CA LYS A 343 -4.79 9.98 5.38
C LYS A 343 -3.48 9.53 4.78
#